data_AF-A0A381TFU6-F1
#
_entry.id   AF-A0A381TFU6-F1
#
_cell.length_a   1.000
_cell.length_b   1.000
_cell.length_c   1.000
_cell.angle_alpha   90.00
_cell.angle_beta   90.00
_cell.angle_gamma   90.00
#
_symmetry.space_group_name_H-M   'P 1'
#
loop_
_entity.id
_entity.type
_entity.pdbx_description
1 polymer ?
#
loop_
_entity_poly.entity_id
_entity_poly.type
_entity_poly.pdbx_seq_one_letter_code
_entity_poly.pdbx_strand_id
1 'polypeptide(L)' 'LAEAGDLVIPINQGLITPDHVHAEIGELNNGTKTGRTSAEQITLFKSCGVAVQDAVSASIVLKNAESENLGTLAHI' A
#
# COMPACT_ATOMS: atom_id res chain seq x y z
N LEU A 1 9.60 -8.28 -1.41
CA LEU A 1 10.08 -8.25 -2.82
C LEU A 1 9.60 -9.44 -3.65
N ALA A 2 9.46 -10.65 -3.10
CA ALA A 2 9.18 -11.87 -3.89
C ALA A 2 7.99 -11.80 -4.88
N GLU A 3 6.95 -11.02 -4.59
CA GLU A 3 5.73 -10.92 -5.41
C GLU A 3 5.73 -9.74 -6.39
N ALA A 4 6.69 -8.82 -6.27
CA ALA A 4 6.75 -7.60 -7.08
C ALA A 4 7.62 -7.81 -8.33
N GLY A 5 7.10 -8.50 -9.34
CA GLY A 5 7.83 -8.76 -10.60
C GLY A 5 8.44 -7.49 -11.22
N ASP A 6 7.71 -6.38 -11.16
CA ASP A 6 8.14 -5.06 -11.65
C ASP A 6 9.38 -4.48 -10.94
N LEU A 7 9.73 -4.99 -9.75
CA LEU A 7 10.95 -4.63 -9.01
C LEU A 7 11.98 -5.76 -9.04
N VAL A 8 11.54 -7.00 -8.88
CA VAL A 8 12.41 -8.18 -8.83
C VAL A 8 13.17 -8.36 -10.14
N ILE A 9 12.50 -8.22 -11.28
CA ILE A 9 13.12 -8.39 -12.60
C ILE A 9 14.24 -7.36 -12.83
N PRO A 10 14.01 -6.04 -12.71
CA PRO A 10 15.08 -5.06 -12.92
C PRO A 10 16.19 -5.12 -11.86
N ILE A 11 15.89 -5.52 -10.61
CA ILE A 11 16.93 -5.79 -9.60
C ILE A 11 17.82 -6.97 -10.03
N ASN A 12 17.21 -8.09 -10.44
CA ASN A 12 17.96 -9.27 -10.88
C ASN A 12 18.77 -9.01 -12.17
N GLN A 13 18.30 -8.10 -13.02
CA GLN A 13 19.02 -7.63 -14.21
C GLN A 13 20.12 -6.60 -13.89
N GLY A 14 20.24 -6.15 -12.64
CA GLY A 14 21.21 -5.14 -12.22
C GLY A 14 20.91 -3.72 -12.71
N LEU A 15 19.69 -3.46 -13.18
CA LEU A 15 19.27 -2.13 -13.66
C LEU A 15 18.99 -1.14 -12.52
N ILE A 16 18.56 -1.68 -11.37
CA ILE A 16 18.39 -0.96 -10.11
C ILE A 16 18.88 -1.84 -8.96
N THR A 17 19.05 -1.24 -7.78
CA THR A 17 19.36 -1.96 -6.53
C THR A 17 18.18 -1.88 -5.56
N PRO A 18 18.12 -2.74 -4.53
CA PRO A 18 17.12 -2.60 -3.46
C PRO A 18 17.08 -1.20 -2.84
N ASP A 19 18.23 -0.51 -2.75
CA ASP A 19 18.34 0.84 -2.20
C ASP A 19 17.68 1.93 -3.08
N HIS A 20 17.25 1.61 -4.31
CA HIS A 20 16.41 2.51 -5.11
C HIS A 20 14.99 2.62 -4.55
N VAL A 21 14.57 1.71 -3.65
CA VAL A 21 13.32 1.86 -2.89
C VAL A 21 13.54 2.89 -1.79
N HIS A 22 13.08 4.12 -2.02
CA HIS A 22 13.30 5.25 -1.13
C HIS A 22 12.63 5.11 0.25
N ALA A 23 11.38 4.63 0.28
CA ALA A 23 10.57 4.53 1.48
C ALA A 23 9.41 3.52 1.32
N GLU A 24 9.01 2.92 2.42
CA GLU A 24 7.71 2.25 2.57
C GLU A 24 6.60 3.27 2.87
N ILE A 25 5.35 2.96 2.48
CA ILE A 25 4.22 3.91 2.62
C ILE A 25 3.96 4.34 4.08
N GLY A 26 4.23 3.44 5.04
CA GLY A 26 4.09 3.73 6.47
C GLY A 26 5.12 4.75 6.96
N GLU A 27 6.33 4.76 6.40
CA GLU A 27 7.38 5.72 6.75
C GLU A 27 7.02 7.14 6.27
N LEU A 28 6.41 7.23 5.09
CA LEU A 28 5.89 8.50 4.57
C LEU A 28 4.74 9.03 5.44
N ASN A 29 3.79 8.15 5.81
CA ASN A 29 2.66 8.52 6.66
C ASN A 29 3.09 8.96 8.07
N ASN A 30 4.11 8.30 8.62
CA ASN A 30 4.65 8.63 9.95
C ASN A 30 5.67 9.78 9.94
N GLY A 31 6.01 10.31 8.76
CA GLY A 31 7.00 11.39 8.61
C GLY A 31 8.44 10.99 8.91
N THR A 32 8.74 9.68 9.01
CA THR A 32 10.13 9.19 9.20
C THR A 32 10.93 9.24 7.90
N LYS A 33 10.24 9.32 6.75
CA LYS A 33 10.80 9.60 5.42
C LYS A 33 10.00 10.68 4.73
N THR A 34 10.67 11.53 3.96
CA THR A 34 10.03 12.59 3.18
C THR A 34 9.51 12.05 1.85
N GLY A 35 8.34 12.51 1.41
CA GLY A 35 7.81 12.22 0.07
C GLY A 35 8.46 13.09 -1.02
N ARG A 36 7.66 13.51 -2.00
CA ARG A 36 8.07 14.41 -3.08
C ARG A 36 8.56 15.76 -2.52
N THR A 37 9.73 16.21 -2.96
CA THR A 37 10.35 17.49 -2.52
C THR A 37 10.52 18.51 -3.65
N SER A 38 10.32 18.12 -4.91
CA SER A 38 10.32 19.06 -6.04
C SER A 38 9.36 18.63 -7.16
N ALA A 39 9.06 19.56 -8.07
CA ALA A 39 8.15 19.32 -9.20
C ALA A 39 8.79 18.44 -10.29
N GLU A 40 10.11 18.48 -10.41
CA GLU A 40 10.91 17.78 -11.43
C GLU A 40 11.09 16.29 -11.12
N GLN A 41 10.88 15.89 -9.86
CA GLN A 41 10.99 14.48 -9.47
C GLN A 41 9.90 13.63 -10.15
N ILE A 42 10.29 12.47 -10.66
CA ILE A 42 9.34 11.42 -11.05
C ILE A 42 9.24 10.45 -9.88
N THR A 43 8.03 10.20 -9.39
CA THR A 43 7.78 9.29 -8.26
C THR A 43 6.97 8.10 -8.72
N LEU A 44 7.42 6.89 -8.38
CA LEU A 44 6.69 5.66 -8.62
C LEU A 44 6.23 5.08 -7.28
N PHE A 45 4.92 4.89 -7.14
CA PHE A 45 4.36 4.08 -6.06
C PHE A 45 4.04 2.68 -6.60
N LYS A 46 4.55 1.65 -5.95
CA LYS A 46 4.28 0.25 -6.26
C LYS A 46 3.66 -0.44 -5.06
N SER A 47 2.57 -1.16 -5.28
CA SER A 47 1.89 -1.98 -4.27
C SER A 47 1.64 -3.40 -4.80
N CYS A 48 1.64 -4.38 -3.89
CA CYS A 48 1.14 -5.74 -4.13
C CYS A 48 -0.11 -6.06 -3.27
N GLY A 49 -0.66 -5.05 -2.57
CA GLY A 49 -1.69 -5.24 -1.55
C GLY A 49 -1.09 -5.57 -0.17
N VAL A 50 -1.77 -5.14 0.90
CA VAL A 50 -1.40 -5.48 2.27
C VAL A 50 -2.69 -5.84 3.03
N ALA A 51 -2.77 -7.08 3.55
CA ALA A 51 -3.99 -7.62 4.17
C ALA A 51 -4.57 -6.74 5.29
N VAL A 52 -3.73 -5.96 5.99
CA VAL A 52 -4.20 -5.02 7.03
C VAL A 52 -5.10 -3.93 6.46
N GLN A 53 -4.86 -3.50 5.22
CA GLN A 53 -5.70 -2.51 4.54
C GLN A 53 -7.10 -3.06 4.30
N ASP A 54 -7.21 -4.33 3.91
CA ASP A 54 -8.50 -5.00 3.71
C ASP A 54 -9.26 -5.15 5.03
N ALA A 55 -8.58 -5.64 6.09
CA ALA A 55 -9.20 -5.85 7.39
C ALA A 55 -9.73 -4.54 8.01
N VAL A 56 -8.94 -3.45 7.94
CA VAL A 56 -9.37 -2.13 8.44
C VAL A 56 -10.53 -1.59 7.61
N SER A 57 -10.47 -1.72 6.29
CA SER A 57 -11.54 -1.26 5.39
C SER A 57 -12.85 -2.01 5.65
N ALA A 58 -12.79 -3.34 5.80
CA ALA A 58 -13.94 -4.17 6.13
C ALA A 58 -14.55 -3.77 7.48
N SER A 59 -13.72 -3.52 8.50
CA SER A 59 -14.20 -3.08 9.82
C SER A 59 -14.93 -1.73 9.76
N ILE A 60 -14.41 -0.78 8.97
CA ILE A 60 -15.04 0.55 8.82
C ILE A 60 -16.37 0.41 8.08
N VAL A 61 -16.39 -0.32 6.96
CA VAL A 61 -17.61 -0.51 6.16
C VAL A 61 -18.68 -1.23 6.98
N LEU A 62 -18.32 -2.27 7.73
CA LEU A 62 -19.26 -2.98 8.60
C LEU A 62 -19.87 -2.05 9.65
N LYS A 63 -19.04 -1.28 10.35
CA LYS A 63 -19.51 -0.31 11.36
C LYS A 63 -20.46 0.73 10.76
N ASN A 64 -20.15 1.23 9.57
CA ASN A 64 -21.01 2.19 8.88
C ASN A 64 -22.34 1.55 8.48
N ALA A 65 -22.31 0.32 7.94
CA ALA A 65 -23.50 -0.42 7.57
C ALA A 65 -24.43 -0.66 8.77
N GLU A 66 -23.88 -1.00 9.95
CA GLU A 66 -24.64 -1.13 11.20
C GLU A 66 -25.31 0.19 11.59
N SER A 67 -24.61 1.32 11.47
CA SER A 67 -25.15 2.65 11.82
C SER A 67 -26.23 3.15 10.86
N GLU A 68 -26.16 2.71 9.59
CA GLU A 68 -27.07 3.13 8.52
C GLU A 68 -28.19 2.11 8.26
N ASN A 69 -28.26 1.03 9.04
CA ASN A 69 -29.18 -0.10 8.85
C ASN A 69 -29.10 -0.72 7.45
N LEU A 70 -27.88 -0.92 6.94
CA LEU A 70 -27.60 -1.53 5.64
C LEU A 70 -27.16 -2.99 5.79
N GLY A 71 -27.51 -3.81 4.80
CA GLY A 71 -27.11 -5.23 4.72
C GLY A 71 -28.18 -6.20 5.22
N THR A 72 -27.78 -7.46 5.44
CA THR A 72 -28.67 -8.53 5.89
C THR A 72 -27.88 -9.51 6.75
N LEU A 73 -28.42 -9.87 7.92
CA LEU A 73 -27.84 -10.92 8.75
C LEU A 73 -28.14 -12.28 8.12
N ALA A 74 -27.08 -13.00 7.76
CA ALA A 74 -27.18 -14.38 7.30
C ALA A 74 -26.99 -15.33 8.48
N HIS A 75 -27.91 -16.29 8.62
CA HIS A 75 -27.74 -17.42 9.53
C HIS A 75 -27.12 -18.58 8.75
N ILE A 76 -26.04 -19.14 9.28
CA ILE A 76 -25.29 -20.25 8.68
C ILE A 76 -25.52 -21.49 9.55
#